data_AF-A0A4P5UEM4-F1
#
_entry.id   AF-A0A4P5UEM4-F1
#
_cell.length_a   1.000
_cell.length_b   1.000
_cell.length_c   1.000
_cell.angle_alpha   90.00
_cell.angle_beta   90.00
_cell.angle_gamma   90.00
#
_symmetry.space_group_name_H-M   'P 1'
#
loop_
_entity.id
_entity.type
_entity.pdbx_description
1 polymer ?
#
loop_
_entity_poly.entity_id
_entity_poly.type
_entity_poly.pdbx_seq_one_letter_code
_entity_poly.pdbx_strand_id
1 'polypeptide(L)'
;MRDERQGFSGGIHWQHTDTGDEILLLSPLGQVVAKIQSGAEGVSLTTSEKKIYHAAGMEHLTEQALGWYLPLEGLQYWIQSMNSPTTAASLGRDSNGRVVTIRQDGWEIAYVSYFPSGQFQIERPKVLMLNHGDLRIRLVIDQWKTD
;
A
#
# COMPACT_ATOMS: atom_id res chain seq x y z
N MET A 1 -28.84 -12.97 9.50
CA MET A 1 -28.11 -11.70 9.63
C MET A 1 -27.15 -11.62 8.45
N ARG A 2 -27.28 -10.62 7.58
CA ARG A 2 -26.32 -10.37 6.49
C ARG A 2 -25.10 -9.72 7.13
N ASP A 3 -23.95 -10.36 6.99
CA ASP A 3 -22.65 -9.80 7.34
C ASP A 3 -22.39 -8.62 6.38
N GLU A 4 -22.64 -7.39 6.85
CA GLU A 4 -22.31 -6.15 6.13
C GLU A 4 -20.79 -5.98 6.15
N ARG A 5 -20.10 -6.76 5.32
CA ARG A 5 -18.68 -6.54 5.03
C ARG A 5 -18.58 -5.21 4.31
N GLN A 6 -18.35 -4.14 5.08
CA GLN A 6 -18.10 -2.80 4.56
C GLN A 6 -16.81 -2.84 3.75
N GLY A 7 -16.94 -3.07 2.44
CA GLY A 7 -15.85 -2.93 1.51
C GLY A 7 -15.60 -1.46 1.25
N PHE A 8 -14.49 -0.92 1.75
CA PHE A 8 -14.01 0.40 1.36
C PHE A 8 -13.32 0.28 -0.01
N SER A 9 -13.74 1.08 -0.97
CA SER A 9 -13.05 1.27 -2.23
C SER A 9 -12.62 2.73 -2.34
N GLY A 10 -11.48 2.97 -2.97
CA GLY A 10 -10.87 4.28 -3.04
C GLY A 10 -9.61 4.27 -3.89
N GLY A 11 -9.11 5.46 -4.20
CA GLY A 11 -7.84 5.64 -4.88
C GLY A 11 -6.70 5.86 -3.88
N ILE A 12 -5.49 5.48 -4.26
CA ILE A 12 -4.27 5.82 -3.53
C ILE A 12 -3.34 6.51 -4.51
N HIS A 13 -2.92 7.74 -4.22
CA HIS A 13 -1.78 8.35 -4.89
C HIS A 13 -0.61 8.34 -3.92
N TRP A 14 0.49 7.74 -4.34
CA TRP A 14 1.70 7.64 -3.53
C TRP A 14 2.85 8.27 -4.28
N GLN A 15 3.44 9.30 -3.68
CA GLN A 15 4.73 9.86 -4.06
C GLN A 15 5.79 9.47 -3.02
N HIS A 16 6.78 8.69 -3.45
CA HIS A 16 7.93 8.30 -2.63
C HIS A 16 9.15 9.13 -3.05
N THR A 17 9.87 9.69 -2.08
CA THR A 17 11.12 10.44 -2.29
C THR A 17 12.20 9.95 -1.33
N ASP A 18 13.44 10.37 -1.55
CA ASP A 18 14.56 10.05 -0.64
C ASP A 18 14.36 10.61 0.78
N THR A 19 13.48 11.61 0.95
CA THR A 19 13.26 12.30 2.22
C THR A 19 11.97 11.89 2.93
N GLY A 20 11.14 11.07 2.29
CA GLY A 20 9.89 10.60 2.87
C GLY A 20 8.82 10.22 1.85
N ASP A 21 7.61 9.97 2.34
CA ASP A 21 6.46 9.62 1.54
C ASP A 21 5.34 10.64 1.70
N GLU A 22 4.63 10.87 0.60
CA GLU A 22 3.33 11.51 0.60
C GLU A 22 2.29 10.56 -0.01
N ILE A 23 1.27 10.23 0.77
CA ILE A 23 0.18 9.35 0.36
C ILE A 23 -1.14 10.10 0.47
N LEU A 24 -1.89 10.16 -0.63
CA LEU A 24 -3.25 10.67 -0.67
C LEU A 24 -4.22 9.49 -0.82
N LEU A 25 -5.13 9.39 0.14
CA LEU A 25 -6.26 8.46 0.10
C LEU A 25 -7.46 9.20 -0.48
N LEU A 26 -8.07 8.62 -1.51
CA LEU A 26 -9.16 9.19 -2.27
C LEU A 26 -10.43 8.35 -2.10
N SER A 27 -11.58 9.00 -1.95
CA SER A 27 -12.88 8.33 -2.07
C SER A 27 -13.11 7.88 -3.53
N PRO A 28 -14.10 7.01 -3.80
CA PRO A 28 -14.47 6.63 -5.17
C PRO A 28 -14.87 7.81 -6.07
N LEU A 29 -15.27 8.94 -5.45
CA LEU A 29 -15.62 10.18 -6.14
C LEU A 29 -14.40 11.09 -6.40
N GLY A 30 -13.18 10.63 -6.07
CA GLY A 30 -11.93 11.39 -6.24
C GLY A 30 -11.67 12.44 -5.16
N GLN A 31 -12.42 12.44 -4.06
CA GLN A 31 -12.20 13.39 -2.96
C GLN A 31 -11.10 12.89 -2.04
N VAL A 32 -10.19 13.77 -1.62
CA VAL A 32 -9.18 13.42 -0.60
C VAL A 32 -9.88 13.18 0.73
N VAL A 33 -9.75 11.95 1.26
CA VAL A 33 -10.28 11.57 2.59
C VAL A 33 -9.20 11.71 3.66
N ALA A 34 -7.95 11.43 3.31
CA ALA A 34 -6.80 11.60 4.18
C ALA A 34 -5.52 11.83 3.37
N LYS A 35 -4.59 12.56 3.97
CA LYS A 35 -3.22 12.75 3.51
C LYS A 35 -2.29 12.21 4.59
N ILE A 36 -1.35 11.36 4.21
CA ILE A 36 -0.33 10.80 5.09
C ILE A 36 1.02 11.30 4.62
N GLN A 37 1.85 11.73 5.57
CA GLN A 37 3.20 12.20 5.30
C GLN A 37 4.16 11.51 6.28
N SER A 38 5.19 10.88 5.75
CA SER A 38 6.36 10.40 6.50
C SER A 38 7.60 11.19 6.10
N GLY A 39 8.53 11.39 7.02
CA GLY A 39 9.82 12.00 6.75
C GLY A 39 10.66 12.14 8.02
N ALA A 40 11.68 13.00 7.98
CA ALA A 40 12.59 13.24 9.12
C ALA A 40 11.87 13.75 10.39
N GLU A 41 10.74 14.43 10.21
CA GLU A 41 9.90 14.96 11.30
C GLU A 41 8.91 13.93 11.87
N GLY A 42 8.95 12.68 11.39
CA GLY A 42 8.06 11.60 11.80
C GLY A 42 6.89 11.40 10.85
N VAL A 43 5.80 10.82 11.36
CA VAL A 43 4.64 10.44 10.58
C VAL A 43 3.39 11.20 11.03
N SER A 44 2.64 11.71 10.06
CA SER A 44 1.36 12.38 10.31
C SER A 44 0.28 11.95 9.32
N LEU A 45 -0.98 12.01 9.76
CA LEU A 45 -2.16 11.84 8.93
C LEU A 45 -3.10 13.02 9.15
N THR A 46 -3.49 13.70 8.06
CA THR A 46 -4.47 14.77 8.06
C THR A 46 -5.74 14.31 7.34
N THR A 47 -6.89 14.33 8.00
CA THR A 47 -8.18 13.99 7.38
C THR A 47 -8.79 15.18 6.62
N SER A 48 -9.80 14.92 5.80
CA SER A 48 -10.59 15.96 5.13
C SER A 48 -11.24 16.97 6.09
N GLU A 49 -11.54 16.55 7.33
CA GLU A 49 -12.04 17.40 8.42
C GLU A 49 -10.95 18.23 9.10
N LYS A 50 -9.72 18.23 8.58
CA LYS A 50 -8.54 18.90 9.15
C LYS A 50 -8.13 18.39 10.53
N LYS A 51 -8.50 17.15 10.89
CA LYS A 51 -7.95 16.48 12.08
C LYS A 51 -6.57 15.94 11.74
N ILE A 52 -5.61 16.21 12.60
CA ILE A 52 -4.23 15.76 12.44
C ILE A 52 -3.95 14.70 13.51
N TYR A 53 -3.42 13.57 13.06
CA TYR A 53 -2.99 12.46 13.90
C TYR A 53 -1.48 12.30 13.73
N HIS A 54 -0.78 12.06 14.84
CA HIS A 54 0.65 11.79 14.88
C HIS A 54 0.87 10.43 15.55
N ALA A 55 1.77 9.63 15.02
CA ALA A 55 2.12 8.35 15.58
C ALA A 55 3.60 8.03 15.32
N ALA A 56 4.14 7.10 16.10
CA ALA A 56 5.48 6.58 15.89
C ALA A 56 5.59 5.66 14.65
N GLY A 57 4.46 5.12 14.16
CA GLY A 57 4.37 4.26 12.97
C GLY A 57 3.15 4.59 12.11
N MET A 58 3.24 4.36 10.80
CA MET A 58 2.25 4.79 9.80
C MET A 58 0.90 4.07 9.91
N GLU A 59 0.91 2.82 10.37
CA GLU A 59 -0.21 1.89 10.30
C GLU A 59 -1.34 2.30 11.24
N HIS A 60 -0.97 2.70 12.47
CA HIS A 60 -1.91 3.08 13.53
C HIS A 60 -2.75 4.30 13.13
N LEU A 61 -2.22 5.16 12.26
CA LEU A 61 -2.91 6.36 11.81
C LEU A 61 -4.15 6.04 10.99
N THR A 62 -4.06 5.04 10.10
CA THR A 62 -5.19 4.67 9.23
C THR A 62 -6.34 4.05 10.03
N GLU A 63 -6.02 3.20 11.00
CA GLU A 63 -7.03 2.60 11.87
C GLU A 63 -7.72 3.66 12.74
N GLN A 64 -6.95 4.57 13.35
CA GLN A 64 -7.51 5.63 14.18
C GLN A 64 -8.33 6.65 13.38
N ALA A 65 -7.87 7.02 12.19
CA ALA A 65 -8.50 8.08 11.41
C ALA A 65 -9.63 7.59 10.51
N LEU A 66 -9.55 6.35 10.02
CA LEU A 66 -10.46 5.80 9.00
C LEU A 66 -11.16 4.51 9.43
N GLY A 67 -10.78 3.90 10.56
CA GLY A 67 -11.40 2.69 11.09
C GLY A 67 -10.94 1.40 10.42
N TRP A 68 -9.90 1.44 9.59
CA TRP A 68 -9.32 0.26 8.94
C TRP A 68 -7.80 0.35 8.86
N TYR A 69 -7.14 -0.80 8.89
CA TYR A 69 -5.68 -0.91 8.93
C TYR A 69 -5.08 -0.98 7.52
N LEU A 70 -4.11 -0.13 7.23
CA LEU A 70 -3.28 -0.19 6.02
C LEU A 70 -1.80 -0.41 6.40
N PRO A 71 -1.14 -1.48 5.90
CA PRO A 71 0.24 -1.81 6.24
C PRO A 71 1.25 -0.93 5.49
N LEU A 72 1.27 0.37 5.73
CA LEU A 72 2.04 1.33 4.93
C LEU A 72 3.55 1.07 4.92
N GLU A 73 4.13 0.73 6.08
CA GLU A 73 5.54 0.38 6.25
C GLU A 73 5.95 -0.82 5.38
N GLY A 74 5.10 -1.84 5.27
CA GLY A 74 5.33 -2.98 4.39
C GLY A 74 5.02 -2.65 2.93
N LEU A 75 3.94 -1.92 2.69
CA LEU A 75 3.39 -1.63 1.37
C LEU A 75 4.40 -0.89 0.49
N GLN A 76 5.23 0.00 1.06
CA GLN A 76 6.25 0.75 0.31
C GLN A 76 7.27 -0.16 -0.40
N TYR A 77 7.52 -1.34 0.17
CA TYR A 77 8.38 -2.37 -0.41
C TYR A 77 7.58 -3.31 -1.31
N TRP A 78 6.41 -3.76 -0.84
CA TRP A 78 5.62 -4.77 -1.55
C TRP A 78 5.12 -4.28 -2.91
N ILE A 79 4.77 -3.00 -3.07
CA ILE A 79 4.41 -2.43 -4.38
C ILE A 79 5.55 -2.54 -5.40
N GLN A 80 6.79 -2.62 -4.94
CA GLN A 80 7.99 -2.76 -5.77
C GLN A 80 8.42 -4.21 -5.97
N SER A 81 7.61 -5.19 -5.53
CA SER A 81 8.00 -6.61 -5.47
C SER A 81 9.19 -6.89 -4.54
N MET A 82 9.38 -6.06 -3.51
CA MET A 82 10.42 -6.22 -2.51
C MET A 82 9.80 -6.55 -1.15
N ASN A 83 10.49 -7.33 -0.33
CA ASN A 83 10.13 -7.48 1.08
C ASN A 83 10.72 -6.33 1.90
N SER A 84 10.06 -5.98 3.01
CA SER A 84 10.66 -5.08 3.99
C SER A 84 11.98 -5.67 4.50
N PRO A 85 13.04 -4.87 4.70
CA PRO A 85 14.31 -5.34 5.23
C PRO A 85 14.29 -5.56 6.75
N THR A 86 13.23 -5.12 7.45
CA THR A 86 13.17 -5.14 8.92
C THR A 86 12.75 -6.49 9.48
N THR A 87 11.97 -7.28 8.73
CA THR A 87 11.41 -8.55 9.16
C THR A 87 11.66 -9.65 8.13
N ALA A 88 11.57 -10.91 8.56
CA ALA A 88 11.74 -12.05 7.66
C ALA A 88 10.54 -12.17 6.70
N ALA A 89 10.82 -12.59 5.46
CA ALA A 89 9.80 -12.80 4.44
C ALA A 89 10.02 -14.11 3.68
N SER A 90 8.92 -14.69 3.20
CA SER A 90 8.93 -15.80 2.24
C SER A 90 8.51 -15.30 0.86
N LEU A 91 9.32 -15.57 -0.16
CA LEU A 91 9.06 -15.15 -1.53
C LEU A 91 8.75 -16.36 -2.42
N GLY A 92 7.68 -16.28 -3.20
CA GLY A 92 7.39 -17.16 -4.32
C GLY A 92 7.75 -16.48 -5.63
N ARG A 93 8.41 -17.22 -6.54
CA ARG A 93 8.76 -16.74 -7.88
C ARG A 93 8.23 -17.68 -8.97
N ASP A 94 7.92 -17.13 -10.14
CA ASP A 94 7.59 -17.93 -11.33
C ASP A 94 8.85 -18.45 -12.04
N SER A 95 8.65 -19.20 -13.14
CA SER A 95 9.74 -19.76 -13.96
C SER A 95 10.66 -18.70 -14.57
N ASN A 96 10.20 -17.45 -14.67
CA ASN A 96 10.95 -16.32 -15.20
C ASN A 96 11.65 -15.53 -14.07
N GLY A 97 11.61 -16.03 -12.83
CA GLY A 97 12.21 -15.40 -11.67
C GLY A 97 11.42 -14.22 -11.11
N ARG A 98 10.21 -13.97 -11.62
CA ARG A 98 9.37 -12.85 -11.18
C ARG A 98 8.67 -13.18 -9.89
N VAL A 99 8.58 -12.20 -8.99
CA VAL A 99 7.86 -12.40 -7.73
C VAL A 99 6.38 -12.61 -8.03
N VAL A 100 5.81 -13.69 -7.51
CA VAL A 100 4.36 -13.97 -7.61
C VAL A 100 3.68 -13.93 -6.24
N THR A 101 4.46 -14.08 -5.17
CA THR A 101 3.94 -13.98 -3.81
C THR A 101 5.01 -13.47 -2.85
N ILE A 102 4.63 -12.59 -1.93
CA ILE A 102 5.39 -12.30 -0.71
C ILE A 102 4.50 -12.65 0.48
N ARG A 103 5.08 -13.33 1.48
CA ARG A 103 4.46 -13.51 2.80
C ARG A 103 5.36 -12.89 3.85
N GLN A 104 4.86 -11.90 4.57
CA GLN A 104 5.63 -11.12 5.54
C GLN A 104 4.67 -10.46 6.55
N ASP A 105 5.00 -10.47 7.84
CA ASP A 105 4.24 -9.80 8.90
C ASP A 105 2.74 -10.16 8.93
N GLY A 106 2.42 -11.43 8.67
CA GLY A 106 1.03 -11.93 8.61
C GLY A 106 0.29 -11.61 7.30
N TRP A 107 0.89 -10.82 6.41
CA TRP A 107 0.34 -10.50 5.10
C TRP A 107 0.71 -11.54 4.07
N GLU A 108 -0.25 -11.87 3.21
CA GLU A 108 -0.01 -12.55 1.94
C GLU A 108 -0.29 -11.57 0.79
N ILE A 109 0.75 -11.29 0.01
CA ILE A 109 0.72 -10.39 -1.15
C ILE A 109 0.85 -11.23 -2.41
N ALA A 110 -0.21 -11.32 -3.20
CA ALA A 110 -0.21 -11.98 -4.50
C ALA A 110 -0.10 -10.95 -5.63
N TYR A 111 0.85 -11.17 -6.54
CA TYR A 111 1.09 -10.31 -7.70
C TYR A 111 0.29 -10.83 -8.89
N VAL A 112 -0.93 -10.31 -9.06
CA VAL A 112 -1.92 -10.82 -10.01
C VAL A 112 -1.55 -10.46 -11.45
N SER A 113 -0.98 -9.28 -11.66
CA SER A 113 -0.50 -8.88 -12.98
C SER A 113 0.64 -7.88 -12.90
N TYR A 114 1.43 -7.85 -13.96
CA TYR A 114 2.53 -6.93 -14.20
C TYR A 114 2.21 -6.04 -15.41
N PHE A 115 2.85 -4.89 -15.49
CA PHE A 115 2.87 -4.09 -16.71
C PHE A 115 3.55 -4.88 -17.84
N PRO A 116 3.17 -4.65 -19.12
CA PRO A 116 3.79 -5.33 -20.25
C PRO A 116 5.31 -5.18 -20.26
N SER A 117 6.01 -6.27 -20.55
CA SER A 117 7.48 -6.30 -20.66
C SER A 117 7.96 -5.25 -21.69
N GLY A 118 9.05 -4.56 -21.37
CA GLY A 118 9.62 -3.50 -22.23
C GLY A 118 9.08 -2.09 -21.95
N GLN A 119 8.02 -1.92 -21.14
CA GLN A 119 7.57 -0.59 -20.70
C GLN A 119 8.49 0.01 -19.63
N PHE A 120 9.13 -0.84 -18.82
CA PHE A 120 10.05 -0.45 -17.75
C PHE A 120 11.32 -1.32 -17.84
N GLN A 121 12.45 -0.81 -17.34
CA GLN A 121 13.70 -1.60 -17.25
C GLN A 121 13.55 -2.84 -16.35
N ILE A 122 12.71 -2.73 -15.31
CA ILE A 122 12.36 -3.81 -14.38
C ILE A 122 10.84 -3.97 -14.45
N GLU A 123 10.34 -5.20 -14.58
CA GLU A 123 8.90 -5.46 -14.61
C GLU A 123 8.23 -4.94 -13.33
N ARG A 124 7.20 -4.09 -13.50
CA ARG A 124 6.49 -3.46 -12.39
C ARG A 124 5.14 -4.14 -12.16
N PRO A 125 4.73 -4.40 -10.91
CA PRO A 125 3.38 -4.85 -10.61
C PRO A 125 2.34 -3.86 -11.09
N LYS A 126 1.22 -4.38 -11.58
CA LYS A 126 0.03 -3.61 -11.94
C LYS A 126 -1.14 -3.90 -11.01
N VAL A 127 -1.32 -5.15 -10.59
CA VAL A 127 -2.39 -5.53 -9.66
C VAL A 127 -1.82 -6.41 -8.55
N LEU A 128 -2.06 -6.01 -7.31
CA LEU A 128 -1.72 -6.77 -6.11
C LEU A 128 -2.99 -7.11 -5.33
N MET A 129 -3.00 -8.29 -4.72
CA MET A 129 -3.99 -8.71 -3.75
C MET A 129 -3.28 -8.92 -2.42
N LEU A 130 -3.64 -8.14 -1.41
CA LEU A 130 -3.07 -8.22 -0.07
C LEU A 130 -4.13 -8.79 0.88
N ASN A 131 -3.78 -9.85 1.59
CA ASN A 131 -4.66 -10.51 2.54
C ASN A 131 -4.02 -10.54 3.93
N HIS A 132 -4.80 -10.24 4.96
CA HIS A 132 -4.40 -10.36 6.36
C HIS A 132 -5.62 -10.75 7.22
N GLY A 133 -5.70 -12.02 7.63
CA GLY A 133 -6.92 -12.57 8.23
C GLY A 133 -8.12 -12.41 7.28
N ASP A 134 -9.19 -11.75 7.74
CA ASP A 134 -10.39 -11.47 6.94
C ASP A 134 -10.28 -10.21 6.06
N LEU A 135 -9.23 -9.39 6.27
CA LEU A 135 -8.99 -8.18 5.49
C LEU A 135 -8.43 -8.55 4.12
N ARG A 136 -9.06 -8.02 3.06
CA ARG A 136 -8.63 -8.20 1.66
C ARG A 136 -8.56 -6.85 0.98
N ILE A 137 -7.40 -6.51 0.45
CA ILE A 137 -7.13 -5.27 -0.26
C ILE A 137 -6.74 -5.63 -1.69
N ARG A 138 -7.44 -5.03 -2.66
CA ARG A 138 -7.06 -5.10 -4.07
C ARG A 138 -6.45 -3.76 -4.49
N LEU A 139 -5.16 -3.76 -4.77
CA LEU A 139 -4.45 -2.58 -5.23
C LEU A 139 -4.25 -2.66 -6.75
N VAL A 140 -4.66 -1.61 -7.46
CA VAL A 140 -4.37 -1.42 -8.88
C VAL A 140 -3.47 -0.21 -9.01
N ILE A 141 -2.33 -0.40 -9.66
CA ILE A 141 -1.39 0.67 -9.95
C ILE A 141 -1.65 1.11 -11.39
N ASP A 142 -2.18 2.33 -11.54
CA ASP A 142 -2.52 2.87 -12.85
C ASP A 142 -1.29 3.43 -13.58
N GLN A 143 -0.40 4.09 -12.84
CA GLN A 143 0.80 4.71 -13.39
C GLN A 143 1.99 4.54 -12.44
N TRP A 144 3.13 4.15 -13.00
CA TRP A 144 4.44 4.30 -12.36
C TRP A 144 5.15 5.49 -12.97
N LYS A 145 5.66 6.37 -12.12
CA LYS A 145 6.58 7.43 -12.51
C LYS A 145 7.82 7.29 -11.65
N THR A 146 8.97 7.22 -12.32
CA THR A 146 10.30 7.27 -11.72
C THR A 146 10.98 8.41 -12.43
N ASP A 147 11.14 9.54 -11.75
CA ASP A 147 11.92 10.67 -12.27
C ASP A 147 13.42 10.35 -12.32
#